data_AF-A0A2K5PFH6-F1
#
_entry.id   AF-A0A2K5PFH6-F1
#
_cell.length_a   1.000
_cell.length_b   1.000
_cell.length_c   1.000
_cell.angle_alpha   90.00
_cell.angle_beta   90.00
_cell.angle_gamma   90.00
#
_symmetry.space_group_name_H-M   'P 1'
#
loop_
_entity.id
_entity.type
_entity.pdbx_description
1 polymer ?
#
loop_
_entity_poly.entity_id
_entity_poly.type
_entity_poly.pdbx_seq_one_letter_code
_entity_poly.pdbx_strand_id
1 'polypeptide(L)'
;MLSSLTRLASAALRHSFSTSTQNNAKVAVLRASGGIGQPLSLLLKNSPLVSRLTLYDIAHTPGVAADLSHIETKATVKGYLGPEQLPDCLKSCDVAVIPAGVPRKPGMSRDDLFNTNATIVATLAAACAQHCPEAMICVIANPVNSTIPITAEVFKKHGAYNPNKIFGVTTLDIVRANTFVAELKDHHPPDLSVHSQGGLSPGPADDARWADPGGRHGGGQG
;
A
#
# COMPACT_ATOMS: atom_id res chain seq x y z
N MET A 1 57.35 38.49 36.44
CA MET A 1 56.88 38.61 35.04
C MET A 1 55.75 37.61 34.84
N LEU A 2 54.58 38.13 34.46
CA LEU A 2 53.29 37.46 34.33
C LEU A 2 53.24 36.41 33.18
N SER A 3 52.39 35.39 33.37
CA SER A 3 51.56 34.63 32.39
C SER A 3 52.16 34.28 31.01
N SER A 4 52.12 33.03 30.55
CA SER A 4 50.85 32.44 30.12
C SER A 4 50.95 30.91 29.96
N LEU A 5 50.09 30.21 30.69
CA LEU A 5 49.58 28.87 30.35
C LEU A 5 48.60 28.97 29.17
N THR A 6 48.21 27.82 28.61
CA THR A 6 47.08 27.55 27.68
C THR A 6 47.27 27.96 26.21
N ARG A 7 46.91 27.15 25.19
CA ARG A 7 45.93 26.06 25.07
C ARG A 7 46.42 25.01 24.06
N LEU A 8 46.34 23.72 24.41
CA LEU A 8 46.16 22.67 23.40
C LEU A 8 44.75 22.84 22.83
N ALA A 9 44.65 23.18 21.54
CA ALA A 9 43.39 23.10 20.82
C ALA A 9 43.11 21.62 20.51
N SER A 10 42.43 20.94 21.44
CA SER A 10 41.76 19.69 21.13
C SER A 10 40.59 20.02 20.21
N ALA A 11 40.79 19.82 18.90
CA ALA A 11 39.73 19.87 17.92
C ALA A 11 38.83 18.65 18.15
N ALA A 12 37.89 18.77 19.07
CA ALA A 12 36.82 17.80 19.24
C ALA A 12 36.12 17.65 17.89
N LEU A 13 36.17 16.46 17.29
CA LEU A 13 35.28 16.07 16.21
C LEU A 13 33.85 16.26 16.71
N ARG A 14 33.24 17.40 16.38
CA ARG A 14 31.80 17.55 16.44
C ARG A 14 31.25 16.74 15.27
N HIS A 15 31.05 15.44 15.49
CA HIS A 15 30.10 14.70 14.67
C HIS A 15 28.74 15.37 14.91
N SER A 16 28.37 16.28 14.01
CA SER A 16 26.98 16.68 13.85
C SER A 16 26.21 15.43 13.47
N PHE A 17 25.51 14.84 14.44
CA PHE A 17 24.46 13.88 14.16
C PHE A 17 23.40 14.62 13.35
N SER A 18 23.44 14.47 12.03
CA SER A 18 22.32 14.83 11.18
C SER A 18 21.21 13.84 11.50
N THR A 19 20.25 14.25 12.33
CA THR A 19 19.00 13.52 12.52
C THR A 19 18.06 13.80 11.35
N SER A 20 18.48 13.52 10.12
CA SER A 20 17.49 13.02 9.18
C SER A 20 17.31 11.56 9.53
N THR A 21 16.37 11.25 10.41
CA THR A 21 15.87 9.88 10.54
C THR A 21 15.35 9.51 9.16
N GLN A 22 16.18 8.91 8.29
CA GLN A 22 15.66 8.27 7.10
C GLN A 22 14.73 7.19 7.66
N ASN A 23 13.42 7.40 7.51
CA ASN A 23 12.42 6.43 7.90
C ASN A 23 12.77 5.14 7.15
N ASN A 24 13.32 4.17 7.87
CA ASN A 24 13.74 2.89 7.32
C ASN A 24 12.60 1.90 7.46
N ALA A 25 11.43 2.21 6.90
CA ALA A 25 10.23 1.42 7.14
C ALA A 25 10.36 0.00 6.59
N LYS A 26 9.89 -0.98 7.36
CA LYS A 26 9.55 -2.31 6.86
C LYS A 26 8.10 -2.29 6.38
N VAL A 27 7.90 -2.55 5.09
CA VAL A 27 6.59 -2.63 4.46
C VAL A 27 6.29 -4.05 4.03
N ALA A 28 5.12 -4.57 4.40
CA ALA A 28 4.60 -5.84 3.91
C ALA A 28 3.49 -5.63 2.88
N VAL A 29 3.55 -6.30 1.74
CA VAL A 29 2.46 -6.33 0.75
C VAL A 29 1.81 -7.71 0.78
N LEU A 30 0.54 -7.77 1.18
CA LEU A 30 -0.21 -9.01 1.35
C LEU A 30 -1.09 -9.25 0.13
N ARG A 31 -0.82 -10.34 -0.61
CA ARG A 31 -1.30 -10.60 -1.99
C ARG A 31 -0.45 -9.89 -3.06
N ALA A 32 0.87 -9.97 -2.89
CA ALA A 32 1.85 -9.29 -3.74
C ALA A 32 1.95 -9.84 -5.17
N SER A 33 1.49 -11.06 -5.44
CA SER A 33 1.58 -11.66 -6.77
C SER A 33 0.40 -11.31 -7.68
N GLY A 34 -0.61 -10.61 -7.16
CA GLY A 34 -1.78 -10.18 -7.94
C GLY A 34 -1.51 -8.96 -8.83
N GLY A 35 -2.48 -8.63 -9.70
CA GLY A 35 -2.35 -7.53 -10.67
C GLY A 35 -2.17 -6.13 -10.05
N ILE A 36 -2.60 -5.91 -8.81
CA ILE A 36 -2.30 -4.69 -8.04
C ILE A 36 -1.00 -4.86 -7.23
N GLY A 37 -0.80 -6.04 -6.65
CA GLY A 37 0.32 -6.35 -5.77
C GLY A 37 1.68 -6.15 -6.46
N GLN A 38 1.86 -6.69 -7.66
CA GLN A 38 3.14 -6.64 -8.37
C GLN A 38 3.59 -5.20 -8.69
N PRO A 39 2.78 -4.36 -9.37
CA PRO A 39 3.19 -2.98 -9.65
C PRO A 39 3.31 -2.15 -8.36
N LEU A 40 2.47 -2.39 -7.35
CA LEU A 40 2.62 -1.72 -6.05
C LEU A 40 3.98 -2.07 -5.40
N SER A 41 4.37 -3.34 -5.40
CA SER A 41 5.65 -3.80 -4.87
C SER A 41 6.83 -3.20 -5.64
N LEU A 42 6.72 -3.04 -6.97
CA LEU A 42 7.71 -2.34 -7.79
C LEU A 42 7.86 -0.87 -7.37
N LEU A 43 6.75 -0.15 -7.18
CA LEU A 43 6.78 1.25 -6.74
C LEU A 43 7.37 1.38 -5.31
N LEU A 44 6.99 0.48 -4.40
CA LEU A 44 7.52 0.46 -3.03
C LEU A 44 9.02 0.15 -2.98
N LYS A 45 9.53 -0.74 -3.84
CA LYS A 45 10.96 -1.03 -3.98
C LYS A 45 11.78 0.20 -4.41
N ASN A 46 11.17 1.14 -5.13
CA ASN A 46 11.82 2.39 -5.55
C ASN A 46 11.68 3.53 -4.53
N SER A 47 10.92 3.34 -3.44
CA SER A 47 10.74 4.39 -2.44
C SER A 47 11.96 4.51 -1.52
N PRO A 48 12.50 5.73 -1.31
CA PRO A 48 13.61 5.95 -0.37
C PRO A 48 13.20 5.79 1.10
N LEU A 49 11.89 5.69 1.39
CA LEU A 49 11.34 5.50 2.73
C LEU A 49 11.21 4.02 3.11
N VAL A 50 11.48 3.10 2.19
CA VAL A 50 11.36 1.67 2.41
C VAL A 50 12.76 1.07 2.48
N SER A 51 13.10 0.45 3.61
CA SER A 51 14.38 -0.26 3.78
C SER A 51 14.22 -1.78 3.58
N ARG A 52 13.03 -2.30 3.89
CA ARG A 52 12.70 -3.72 3.84
C ARG A 52 11.30 -3.90 3.27
N LEU A 53 11.21 -4.59 2.15
CA LEU A 53 9.97 -4.94 1.50
C LEU A 53 9.74 -6.44 1.63
N THR A 54 8.65 -6.85 2.28
CA THR A 54 8.25 -8.25 2.38
C THR A 54 7.00 -8.50 1.57
N LEU A 55 7.06 -9.50 0.71
CA LEU A 55 5.98 -9.86 -0.21
C LEU A 55 5.36 -11.15 0.29
N TYR A 56 4.04 -11.17 0.42
CA TYR A 56 3.31 -12.39 0.76
C TYR A 56 2.26 -12.70 -0.28
N ASP A 57 2.15 -13.96 -0.65
CA ASP A 57 1.03 -14.50 -1.41
C ASP A 57 0.94 -16.02 -1.21
N ILE A 58 -0.18 -16.62 -1.63
CA ILE A 58 -0.36 -18.09 -1.66
C ILE A 58 0.30 -18.73 -2.87
N ALA A 59 0.71 -17.94 -3.87
CA ALA A 59 1.31 -18.41 -5.11
C ALA A 59 2.32 -17.41 -5.69
N HIS A 60 3.34 -17.91 -6.37
CA HIS A 60 4.31 -17.16 -7.19
C HIS A 60 5.18 -16.10 -6.49
N THR A 61 5.03 -15.87 -5.18
CA THR A 61 5.76 -14.84 -4.44
C THR A 61 7.29 -14.91 -4.55
N PRO A 62 7.94 -16.10 -4.55
CA PRO A 62 9.39 -16.18 -4.69
C PRO A 62 9.91 -15.60 -6.02
N GLY A 63 9.17 -15.79 -7.12
CA GLY A 63 9.53 -15.23 -8.42
C GLY A 63 9.43 -13.71 -8.43
N VAL A 64 8.30 -13.16 -7.95
CA VAL A 64 8.11 -11.71 -7.83
C VAL A 64 9.18 -11.07 -6.96
N ALA A 65 9.54 -11.71 -5.84
CA ALA A 65 10.59 -11.21 -4.97
C ALA A 65 11.98 -11.24 -5.64
N ALA A 66 12.30 -12.29 -6.40
CA ALA A 66 13.55 -12.41 -7.13
C ALA A 66 13.66 -11.29 -8.19
N ASP A 67 12.61 -11.07 -8.98
CA ASP A 67 12.56 -10.01 -9.99
C ASP A 67 12.81 -8.62 -9.37
N LEU A 68 12.12 -8.32 -8.26
CA LEU A 68 12.28 -7.04 -7.57
C LEU A 68 13.61 -6.90 -6.84
N SER A 69 14.26 -8.00 -6.45
CA SER A 69 15.54 -7.97 -5.74
C SER A 69 16.70 -7.49 -6.61
N HIS A 70 16.59 -7.61 -7.93
CA HIS A 70 17.60 -7.15 -8.89
C HIS A 70 17.59 -5.64 -9.12
N ILE A 71 16.57 -4.93 -8.65
CA ILE A 71 16.50 -3.47 -8.78
C ILE A 71 17.53 -2.84 -7.83
N GLU A 72 18.41 -2.00 -8.39
CA GLU A 72 19.56 -1.36 -7.73
C GLU A 72 19.19 -0.23 -6.74
N THR A 73 18.22 -0.50 -5.86
CA THR A 73 17.83 0.40 -4.76
C THR A 73 18.19 -0.20 -3.41
N LYS A 74 18.31 0.65 -2.38
CA LYS A 74 18.70 0.25 -1.02
C LYS A 74 17.75 -0.75 -0.36
N ALA A 75 16.46 -0.75 -0.73
CA ALA A 75 15.47 -1.59 -0.07
C ALA A 75 15.75 -3.08 -0.35
N THR A 76 15.81 -3.89 0.69
CA THR A 76 15.86 -5.35 0.55
C THR A 76 14.48 -5.92 0.24
N VAL A 77 14.39 -7.01 -0.52
CA VAL A 77 13.12 -7.68 -0.85
C VAL A 77 13.17 -9.14 -0.40
N LYS A 78 12.11 -9.62 0.25
CA LYS A 78 11.95 -11.05 0.58
C LYS A 78 10.52 -11.52 0.29
N GLY A 79 10.41 -12.63 -0.42
CA GLY A 79 9.14 -13.30 -0.69
C GLY A 79 8.80 -14.34 0.37
N TYR A 80 7.52 -14.45 0.69
CA TYR A 80 6.92 -15.41 1.60
C TYR A 80 5.75 -16.09 0.89
N LEU A 81 5.76 -17.42 0.87
CA LEU A 81 4.80 -18.24 0.14
C LEU A 81 4.02 -19.10 1.13
N GLY A 82 2.69 -19.05 1.03
CA GLY A 82 1.81 -19.95 1.78
C GLY A 82 1.54 -19.50 3.22
N PRO A 83 0.39 -19.90 3.80
CA PRO A 83 -0.06 -19.45 5.12
C PRO A 83 0.96 -19.62 6.24
N GLU A 84 1.77 -20.67 6.18
CA GLU A 84 2.83 -21.00 7.14
C GLU A 84 3.94 -19.94 7.22
N GLN A 85 4.14 -19.18 6.13
CA GLN A 85 5.16 -18.13 6.06
C GLN A 85 4.60 -16.72 6.35
N LEU A 86 3.28 -16.57 6.44
CA LEU A 86 2.63 -15.28 6.73
C LEU A 86 3.10 -14.65 8.05
N PRO A 87 3.23 -15.38 9.18
CA PRO A 87 3.73 -14.80 10.42
C PRO A 87 5.14 -14.20 10.27
N ASP A 88 6.03 -14.90 9.57
CA ASP A 88 7.40 -14.43 9.34
C ASP A 88 7.47 -13.23 8.39
N CYS A 89 6.54 -13.13 7.44
CA CYS A 89 6.38 -11.93 6.62
C CYS A 89 6.08 -10.71 7.49
N LEU A 90 5.21 -10.86 8.48
CA LEU A 90 4.66 -9.77 9.30
C LEU A 90 5.55 -9.32 10.46
N LYS A 91 6.49 -10.15 10.94
CA LYS A 91 7.38 -9.81 12.08
C LYS A 91 8.05 -8.43 11.94
N SER A 92 7.86 -7.54 12.91
CA SER A 92 8.44 -6.17 12.90
C SER A 92 8.02 -5.33 11.68
N CYS A 93 6.84 -5.56 11.12
CA CYS A 93 6.28 -4.74 10.04
C CYS A 93 5.81 -3.39 10.57
N ASP A 94 6.16 -2.30 9.89
CA ASP A 94 5.71 -0.94 10.22
C ASP A 94 4.44 -0.57 9.44
N VAL A 95 4.32 -1.08 8.20
CA VAL A 95 3.17 -0.84 7.32
C VAL A 95 2.78 -2.14 6.61
N ALA A 96 1.57 -2.63 6.84
CA ALA A 96 1.00 -3.75 6.10
C ALA A 96 -0.03 -3.23 5.09
N VAL A 97 0.24 -3.46 3.81
CA VAL A 97 -0.65 -3.09 2.71
C VAL A 97 -1.42 -4.31 2.25
N ILE A 98 -2.74 -4.18 2.14
CA ILE A 98 -3.66 -5.24 1.74
C ILE A 98 -4.34 -4.86 0.41
N PRO A 99 -3.69 -5.09 -0.74
CA PRO A 99 -4.28 -5.01 -2.08
C PRO A 99 -5.49 -5.93 -2.33
N ALA A 100 -5.83 -6.79 -1.38
CA ALA A 100 -6.51 -8.05 -1.62
C ALA A 100 -7.74 -7.97 -2.53
N GLY A 101 -7.76 -8.87 -3.50
CA GLY A 101 -8.91 -9.22 -4.30
C GLY A 101 -8.60 -10.44 -5.15
N VAL A 102 -9.61 -11.25 -5.44
CA VAL A 102 -9.58 -12.13 -6.62
C VAL A 102 -10.20 -11.36 -7.78
N PRO A 103 -9.67 -11.47 -9.02
CA PRO A 103 -10.36 -10.91 -10.17
C PRO A 103 -11.73 -11.58 -10.30
N ARG A 104 -12.74 -10.80 -10.70
CA ARG A 104 -14.08 -11.34 -10.95
C ARG A 104 -13.97 -12.44 -12.01
N LYS A 105 -14.45 -13.63 -11.68
CA LYS A 105 -14.49 -14.76 -12.62
C LYS A 105 -15.83 -14.77 -13.36
N PRO A 106 -15.89 -15.29 -14.60
CA PRO A 106 -17.16 -15.56 -15.26
C PRO A 106 -18.08 -16.40 -14.36
N GLY A 107 -19.34 -16.00 -14.25
CA GLY A 107 -20.33 -16.67 -13.39
C GLY A 107 -20.31 -16.26 -11.91
N MET A 108 -19.35 -15.42 -11.47
CA MET A 108 -19.32 -14.90 -10.09
C MET A 108 -20.27 -13.70 -9.93
N SER A 109 -21.19 -13.81 -8.97
CA SER A 109 -22.07 -12.69 -8.60
C SER A 109 -21.28 -11.60 -7.86
N ARG A 110 -21.89 -10.42 -7.71
CA ARG A 110 -21.30 -9.32 -6.93
C ARG A 110 -21.13 -9.72 -5.46
N ASP A 111 -22.10 -10.45 -4.92
CA ASP A 111 -22.11 -10.89 -3.52
C ASP A 111 -21.06 -11.99 -3.27
N ASP A 112 -20.87 -12.90 -4.23
CA ASP A 112 -19.80 -13.92 -4.14
C ASP A 112 -18.42 -13.28 -4.12
N LEU A 113 -18.20 -12.28 -4.99
CA LEU A 113 -16.95 -11.53 -5.03
C LEU A 113 -16.72 -10.79 -3.72
N PHE A 114 -17.76 -10.14 -3.20
CA PHE A 114 -17.72 -9.46 -1.92
C PHE A 114 -17.36 -10.41 -0.78
N ASN A 115 -18.07 -11.52 -0.64
CA ASN A 115 -17.85 -12.50 0.43
C ASN A 115 -16.44 -13.10 0.36
N THR A 116 -15.96 -13.42 -0.85
CA THR A 116 -14.61 -13.93 -1.06
C THR A 116 -13.56 -12.91 -0.59
N ASN A 117 -13.68 -11.65 -1.01
CA ASN A 117 -12.75 -10.60 -0.60
C ASN A 117 -12.83 -10.31 0.90
N ALA A 118 -14.04 -10.32 1.48
CA ALA A 118 -14.27 -10.14 2.91
C ALA A 118 -13.55 -11.23 3.73
N THR A 119 -13.64 -12.50 3.33
CA THR A 119 -12.91 -13.60 3.98
C THR A 119 -11.41 -13.40 3.88
N ILE A 120 -10.88 -13.07 2.69
CA ILE A 120 -9.44 -12.85 2.51
C ILE A 120 -8.95 -11.70 3.39
N VAL A 121 -9.64 -10.56 3.39
CA VAL A 121 -9.29 -9.40 4.23
C VAL A 121 -9.33 -9.78 5.70
N ALA A 122 -10.37 -10.47 6.16
CA ALA A 122 -10.48 -10.88 7.56
C ALA A 122 -9.33 -11.80 7.99
N THR A 123 -8.93 -12.76 7.15
CA THR A 123 -7.79 -13.65 7.43
C THR A 123 -6.48 -12.89 7.51
N LEU A 124 -6.21 -12.00 6.56
CA LEU A 124 -4.98 -11.20 6.54
C LEU A 124 -4.94 -10.20 7.71
N ALA A 125 -6.08 -9.56 8.01
CA ALA A 125 -6.21 -8.66 9.15
C ALA A 125 -5.98 -9.39 10.49
N ALA A 126 -6.48 -10.62 10.64
CA ALA A 126 -6.24 -11.43 11.84
C ALA A 126 -4.75 -11.74 12.01
N ALA A 127 -4.07 -12.12 10.93
CA ALA A 127 -2.63 -12.33 10.96
C ALA A 127 -1.87 -11.04 11.32
N CYS A 128 -2.27 -9.89 10.77
CA CYS A 128 -1.70 -8.60 11.15
C CYS A 128 -1.91 -8.29 12.64
N ALA A 129 -3.12 -8.49 13.16
CA ALA A 129 -3.43 -8.25 14.56
C ALA A 129 -2.61 -9.16 15.51
N GLN A 130 -2.29 -10.38 15.09
CA GLN A 130 -1.52 -11.34 15.87
C GLN A 130 0.00 -11.12 15.78
N HIS A 131 0.52 -10.69 14.63
CA HIS A 131 1.96 -10.71 14.35
C HIS A 131 2.60 -9.33 14.16
N CYS A 132 1.80 -8.30 13.89
CA CYS A 132 2.25 -6.91 13.79
C CYS A 132 1.16 -5.91 14.24
N PRO A 133 0.66 -6.01 15.49
CA PRO A 133 -0.48 -5.20 15.97
C PRO A 133 -0.23 -3.68 15.90
N GLU A 134 1.03 -3.24 15.99
CA GLU A 134 1.42 -1.82 15.97
C GLU A 134 1.58 -1.23 14.55
N ALA A 135 1.52 -2.08 13.52
CA ALA A 135 1.70 -1.67 12.13
C ALA A 135 0.54 -0.78 11.65
N MET A 136 0.84 0.14 10.75
CA MET A 136 -0.19 0.82 9.96
C MET A 136 -0.77 -0.15 8.93
N ILE A 137 -2.07 -0.33 8.95
CA ILE A 137 -2.80 -1.25 8.07
C ILE A 137 -3.48 -0.46 6.97
N CYS A 138 -3.01 -0.62 5.73
CA CYS A 138 -3.53 0.06 4.56
C CYS A 138 -4.37 -0.92 3.72
N VAL A 139 -5.69 -0.81 3.81
CA VAL A 139 -6.62 -1.68 3.09
C VAL A 139 -7.01 -1.04 1.75
N ILE A 140 -6.62 -1.69 0.66
CA ILE A 140 -7.00 -1.31 -0.72
C ILE A 140 -8.16 -2.18 -1.22
N ALA A 141 -8.33 -3.37 -0.63
CA ALA A 141 -9.34 -4.35 -1.00
C ALA A 141 -10.75 -3.74 -1.09
N ASN A 142 -11.37 -3.90 -2.26
CA ASN A 142 -12.71 -3.39 -2.53
C ASN A 142 -13.81 -4.37 -2.08
N PRO A 143 -14.95 -3.85 -1.59
CA PRO A 143 -15.26 -2.43 -1.37
C PRO A 143 -14.68 -1.91 -0.04
N VAL A 144 -13.92 -0.80 -0.08
CA VAL A 144 -13.23 -0.25 1.11
C VAL A 144 -14.21 0.11 2.24
N ASN A 145 -15.43 0.53 1.90
CA ASN A 145 -16.49 0.85 2.87
C ASN A 145 -16.89 -0.32 3.76
N SER A 146 -16.64 -1.55 3.32
CA SER A 146 -16.95 -2.76 4.08
C SER A 146 -15.70 -3.43 4.62
N THR A 147 -14.58 -3.41 3.88
CA THR A 147 -13.35 -4.06 4.31
C THR A 147 -12.68 -3.34 5.48
N ILE A 148 -12.88 -2.03 5.63
CA ILE A 148 -12.40 -1.27 6.80
C ILE A 148 -13.12 -1.66 8.10
N PRO A 149 -14.47 -1.63 8.16
CA PRO A 149 -15.20 -2.17 9.32
C PRO A 149 -14.84 -3.62 9.64
N ILE A 150 -14.69 -4.48 8.64
CA ILE A 150 -14.25 -5.87 8.84
C ILE A 150 -12.89 -5.92 9.52
N THR A 151 -11.92 -5.15 9.01
CA THR A 151 -10.56 -5.08 9.59
C THR A 151 -10.61 -4.57 11.02
N ALA A 152 -11.37 -3.51 11.30
CA ALA A 152 -11.56 -2.95 12.63
C ALA A 152 -12.13 -4.00 13.62
N GLU A 153 -13.20 -4.71 13.24
CA GLU A 153 -13.81 -5.73 14.09
C GLU A 153 -12.87 -6.92 14.33
N VAL A 154 -12.10 -7.34 13.33
CA VAL A 154 -11.08 -8.38 13.50
C VAL A 154 -9.99 -7.94 14.49
N PHE A 155 -9.51 -6.70 14.39
CA PHE A 155 -8.53 -6.16 15.33
C PHE A 155 -9.10 -6.03 16.75
N LYS A 156 -10.38 -5.66 16.91
CA LYS A 156 -11.05 -5.62 18.23
C LYS A 156 -11.10 -7.00 18.86
N LYS A 157 -11.46 -8.03 18.09
CA LYS A 157 -11.49 -9.43 18.56
C LYS A 157 -10.14 -9.94 19.07
N HIS A 158 -9.03 -9.39 18.55
CA HIS A 158 -7.67 -9.74 18.98
C HIS A 158 -7.10 -8.77 20.04
N GLY A 159 -7.88 -7.81 20.52
CA GLY A 159 -7.42 -6.82 21.52
C GLY A 159 -6.35 -5.84 20.99
N ALA A 160 -6.19 -5.73 19.68
CA ALA A 160 -5.14 -4.93 19.02
C ALA A 160 -5.69 -3.66 18.33
N TYR A 161 -6.99 -3.35 18.50
CA TYR A 161 -7.64 -2.28 17.76
C TYR A 161 -7.10 -0.89 18.14
N ASN A 162 -6.54 -0.21 17.13
CA ASN A 162 -6.18 1.19 17.20
C ASN A 162 -6.78 1.92 15.97
N PRO A 163 -7.76 2.83 16.15
CA PRO A 163 -8.40 3.52 15.04
C PRO A 163 -7.43 4.39 14.22
N ASN A 164 -6.32 4.84 14.83
CA ASN A 164 -5.32 5.68 14.15
C ASN A 164 -4.32 4.87 13.30
N LYS A 165 -4.52 3.55 13.19
CA LYS A 165 -3.61 2.64 12.49
C LYS A 165 -4.31 1.85 11.37
N ILE A 166 -5.61 2.02 11.14
CA ILE A 166 -6.35 1.30 10.10
C ILE A 166 -6.86 2.32 9.07
N PHE A 167 -6.39 2.19 7.83
CA PHE A 167 -6.63 3.16 6.77
C PHE A 167 -7.25 2.49 5.54
N GLY A 168 -8.35 3.05 5.05
CA GLY A 168 -8.89 2.74 3.74
C GLY A 168 -8.17 3.57 2.69
N VAL A 169 -7.53 2.92 1.72
CA VAL A 169 -6.82 3.62 0.65
C VAL A 169 -7.82 4.02 -0.44
N THR A 170 -8.28 5.27 -0.40
CA THR A 170 -9.24 5.85 -1.35
C THR A 170 -8.61 6.83 -2.34
N THR A 171 -7.28 6.96 -2.33
CA THR A 171 -6.54 7.92 -3.15
C THR A 171 -6.73 7.73 -4.66
N LEU A 172 -7.11 6.52 -5.11
CA LEU A 172 -7.41 6.25 -6.51
C LEU A 172 -8.56 7.13 -7.04
N ASP A 173 -9.58 7.40 -6.23
CA ASP A 173 -10.70 8.25 -6.63
C ASP A 173 -10.26 9.69 -6.83
N ILE A 174 -9.36 10.18 -5.98
CA ILE A 174 -8.78 11.51 -6.09
C ILE A 174 -7.92 11.61 -7.35
N VAL A 175 -7.06 10.62 -7.60
CA VAL A 175 -6.22 10.58 -8.82
C VAL A 175 -7.09 10.55 -10.09
N ARG A 176 -8.18 9.77 -10.09
CA ARG A 176 -9.15 9.74 -11.19
C ARG A 176 -9.87 11.07 -11.37
N ALA A 177 -10.39 11.65 -10.29
CA ALA A 177 -11.07 12.94 -10.34
C ALA A 177 -10.14 14.05 -10.84
N ASN A 178 -8.89 14.10 -10.36
CA ASN A 178 -7.88 15.04 -10.84
C ASN A 178 -7.61 14.84 -12.33
N THR A 179 -7.47 13.59 -12.79
CA THR A 179 -7.22 13.28 -14.20
C THR A 179 -8.39 13.74 -15.08
N PHE A 180 -9.63 13.41 -14.72
CA PHE A 180 -10.81 13.81 -15.50
C PHE A 180 -11.02 15.32 -15.49
N VAL A 181 -10.80 16.00 -14.37
CA VAL A 181 -10.91 17.47 -14.30
C VAL A 181 -9.80 18.14 -15.12
N ALA A 182 -8.60 17.57 -15.13
CA ALA A 182 -7.48 18.07 -15.93
C ALA A 182 -7.76 17.97 -17.43
N GLU A 183 -8.25 16.82 -17.89
CA GLU A 183 -8.67 16.59 -19.28
C GLU A 183 -9.76 17.58 -19.72
N LEU A 184 -10.74 17.85 -18.85
CA LEU A 184 -11.82 18.81 -19.16
C LEU A 184 -11.35 20.27 -19.21
N LYS A 185 -10.23 20.60 -18.55
CA LYS A 185 -9.72 21.97 -18.43
C LYS A 185 -8.44 22.23 -19.25
N ASP A 186 -8.00 21.25 -20.04
CA ASP A 186 -6.72 21.31 -20.79
C ASP A 186 -5.52 21.69 -19.89
N HIS A 187 -5.50 21.13 -18.69
CA HIS A 187 -4.44 21.31 -17.70
C HIS A 187 -3.74 19.99 -17.41
N HIS A 188 -2.56 20.05 -16.78
CA HIS A 188 -1.89 18.84 -16.32
C HIS A 188 -2.45 18.38 -14.95
N PRO A 189 -2.75 17.07 -14.76
CA PRO A 189 -3.32 16.56 -13.51
C PRO A 189 -2.55 16.88 -12.22
N PRO A 190 -1.19 16.93 -12.20
CA PRO A 190 -0.43 17.29 -11.00
C PRO A 190 -0.72 18.70 -10.47
N ASP A 191 -1.24 19.59 -11.32
CA ASP A 191 -1.49 21.01 -10.97
C ASP A 191 -2.88 21.22 -10.35
N LEU A 192 -3.66 20.14 -10.18
CA LEU A 192 -5.05 20.17 -9.71
C LEU A 192 -5.24 19.32 -8.45
N SER A 193 -6.01 19.85 -7.49
CA SER A 193 -6.37 19.15 -6.25
C SER A 193 -7.89 19.14 -6.04
N VAL A 194 -8.54 18.05 -6.46
CA VAL A 194 -9.94 17.76 -6.15
C VAL A 194 -10.02 17.04 -4.81
N HIS A 195 -10.81 17.57 -3.89
CA HIS A 195 -11.07 16.93 -2.60
C HIS A 195 -12.25 15.97 -2.74
N SER A 196 -12.04 14.68 -2.47
CA SER A 196 -13.12 13.69 -2.35
C SER A 196 -13.39 13.41 -0.87
N GLN A 197 -14.62 13.67 -0.42
CA GLN A 197 -15.12 13.23 0.89
C GLN A 197 -16.28 12.26 0.68
N GLY A 198 -16.11 10.99 1.07
CA GLY A 198 -17.12 9.94 0.86
C GLY A 198 -16.55 8.52 0.91
N GLY A 199 -17.40 7.52 0.68
CA GLY A 199 -17.03 6.10 0.63
C GLY A 199 -16.80 5.55 -0.79
N LEU A 200 -16.02 4.48 -0.91
CA LEU A 200 -15.62 3.84 -2.18
C LEU A 200 -16.65 2.80 -2.67
N SER A 201 -17.39 3.15 -3.72
CA SER A 201 -18.11 2.20 -4.61
C SER A 201 -18.42 2.90 -5.94
N PRO A 202 -17.89 2.44 -7.08
CA PRO A 202 -18.24 3.02 -8.38
C PRO A 202 -19.72 2.79 -8.71
N GLY A 203 -20.32 3.75 -9.40
CA GLY A 203 -21.67 3.60 -9.97
C GLY A 203 -21.64 2.77 -11.26
N PRO A 204 -22.80 2.30 -11.76
CA PRO A 204 -22.89 1.46 -12.97
C PRO A 204 -22.26 2.09 -14.23
N ALA A 205 -22.19 3.41 -14.30
CA ALA A 205 -21.60 4.16 -15.42
C ALA A 205 -20.05 4.12 -15.43
N ASP A 206 -19.42 3.88 -14.27
CA ASP A 206 -17.97 3.82 -14.15
C ASP A 206 -17.43 2.44 -14.53
N ASP A 207 -18.24 1.39 -14.33
CA ASP A 207 -17.93 0.01 -14.73
C ASP A 207 -17.93 -0.15 -16.27
N ALA A 208 -18.83 0.54 -16.97
CA ALA A 208 -18.98 0.44 -18.43
C ALA A 208 -17.79 1.04 -19.21
N ARG A 209 -17.22 2.15 -18.73
CA ARG A 209 -16.02 2.77 -19.34
C ARG A 209 -14.75 1.94 -19.13
N TRP A 210 -14.73 1.08 -18.13
CA TRP A 210 -13.56 0.24 -17.82
C TRP A 210 -13.54 -1.06 -18.65
N ALA A 211 -14.69 -1.56 -19.09
CA ALA A 211 -14.79 -2.76 -19.90
C ALA A 211 -14.35 -2.55 -21.36
N ASP A 212 -14.36 -1.32 -21.87
CA ASP A 212 -13.94 -0.98 -23.24
C ASP A 212 -13.08 0.30 -23.26
N PRO A 213 -11.73 0.18 -23.15
CA PRO A 213 -10.83 1.32 -23.28
C PRO A 213 -10.69 1.82 -24.74
N GLY A 214 -11.35 1.17 -25.71
CA GLY A 214 -11.21 1.43 -27.14
C GLY A 214 -12.41 2.13 -27.80
N GLY A 215 -13.49 2.37 -27.06
CA GLY A 215 -14.71 3.01 -27.56
C GLY A 215 -14.51 4.48 -27.91
N ARG A 216 -13.90 4.77 -29.07
CA ARG A 216 -13.96 6.10 -29.69
C ARG A 216 -15.43 6.45 -29.90
N HIS A 217 -15.92 7.45 -29.18
CA HIS A 217 -17.12 8.16 -29.59
C HIS A 217 -16.82 8.83 -30.93
N GLY A 218 -17.23 8.18 -32.02
CA GLY A 218 -17.32 8.80 -33.32
C GLY A 218 -18.26 9.99 -33.21
N GLY A 219 -17.71 11.20 -33.35
CA GLY A 219 -18.49 12.40 -33.58
C GLY A 219 -19.23 12.26 -34.91
N GLY A 220 -20.53 12.00 -34.84
CA GLY A 220 -21.43 12.19 -35.98
C GLY A 220 -21.76 13.67 -36.10
N GLN A 221 -21.11 14.34 -37.04
CA GLN A 221 -21.73 15.49 -37.71
C GLN A 221 -22.77 14.93 -38.68
N GLY A 222 -23.99 15.47 -38.59
CA GLY A 222 -25.14 15.19 -39.45
C GLY A 222 -26.29 16.05 -39.00
#